data_AF-A0A965NFR0-F1
#
_entry.id   AF-A0A965NFR0-F1
#
_cell.length_a   1.000
_cell.length_b   1.000
_cell.length_c   1.000
_cell.angle_alpha   90.00
_cell.angle_beta   90.00
_cell.angle_gamma   90.00
#
_symmetry.space_group_name_H-M   'P 1'
#
loop_
_entity.id
_entity.type
_entity.pdbx_description
1 polymer ?
#
loop_
_entity_poly.entity_id
_entity_poly.type
_entity_poly.pdbx_seq_one_letter_code
_entity_poly.pdbx_strand_id
1 'polypeptide(L)' 'DLGIGDLRIMTNNPAKYGGLDGFGLNIVERVAIESIPTEHNINYLRTKRERMGHFLENLDDK' A
#
# COMPACT_ATOMS: atom_id res chain seq x y z
N ASP A 1 23.78 -7.51 7.29
CA ASP A 1 22.54 -7.93 7.96
C ASP A 1 22.06 -6.76 8.82
N LEU A 2 20.78 -6.41 8.78
CA LEU A 2 20.22 -5.24 9.48
C LEU A 2 19.59 -5.61 10.84
N GLY A 3 19.44 -6.91 11.16
CA GLY A 3 18.95 -7.38 12.47
C GLY A 3 17.49 -7.01 12.78
N ILE A 4 16.68 -6.75 11.76
CA ILE A 4 15.28 -6.31 11.92
C ILE A 4 14.37 -7.53 12.00
N GLY A 5 13.57 -7.63 13.08
CA GLY A 5 12.52 -8.64 13.24
C GLY A 5 11.13 -8.12 12.90
N ASP A 6 10.78 -6.92 13.39
CA ASP A 6 9.45 -6.33 13.24
C ASP A 6 9.46 -5.13 12.27
N LEU A 7 8.42 -5.04 11.43
CA LEU A 7 8.27 -4.01 10.41
C LEU A 7 6.89 -3.36 10.43
N ARG A 8 6.87 -2.03 10.36
CA ARG A 8 5.71 -1.26 9.94
C ARG A 8 5.86 -0.96 8.45
N ILE A 9 4.97 -1.50 7.62
CA ILE A 9 5.07 -1.36 6.17
C ILE A 9 4.21 -0.21 5.66
N MET A 10 4.82 0.70 4.90
CA MET A 10 4.11 1.74 4.18
C MET A 10 3.71 1.23 2.79
N THR A 11 2.45 0.85 2.61
CA THR A 11 1.94 0.40 1.29
C THR A 11 0.42 0.52 1.20
N ASN A 12 -0.05 0.87 0.00
CA ASN A 12 -1.47 0.75 -0.38
C ASN A 12 -1.74 -0.51 -1.20
N ASN A 13 -0.71 -1.29 -1.54
CA ASN A 13 -0.84 -2.55 -2.28
C ASN A 13 -0.74 -3.74 -1.30
N PRO A 14 -1.86 -4.40 -0.93
CA PRO A 14 -1.83 -5.56 -0.03
C PRO A 14 -1.08 -6.76 -0.62
N ALA A 15 -0.98 -6.89 -1.94
CA ALA A 15 -0.23 -7.99 -2.56
C ALA A 15 1.28 -7.93 -2.26
N LYS A 16 1.80 -6.79 -1.76
CA LYS A 16 3.19 -6.68 -1.33
C LYS A 16 3.50 -7.46 -0.05
N TYR A 17 2.50 -7.89 0.71
CA TYR A 17 2.72 -8.66 1.94
C TYR A 17 3.31 -10.03 1.63
N GLY A 18 2.77 -10.74 0.64
CA GLY A 18 3.25 -12.08 0.26
C GLY A 18 4.68 -12.10 -0.27
N GLY A 19 5.19 -10.97 -0.77
CA GLY A 19 6.59 -10.86 -1.21
C GLY A 19 7.60 -10.75 -0.07
N LEU A 20 7.14 -10.54 1.16
CA LEU A 20 7.97 -10.51 2.37
C LEU A 20 7.88 -11.81 3.17
N ASP A 21 6.98 -12.71 2.79
CA ASP A 21 6.87 -14.02 3.40
C ASP A 21 8.15 -14.84 3.14
N GLY A 22 8.61 -15.57 4.16
CA GLY A 22 9.86 -16.35 4.10
C GLY A 22 11.15 -15.59 4.42
N PHE A 23 11.13 -14.26 4.61
CA PHE A 23 12.32 -13.49 5.02
C PHE A 23 12.52 -13.41 6.56
N GLY A 24 11.66 -14.07 7.34
CA GLY A 24 11.73 -13.99 8.81
C GLY A 24 11.34 -12.63 9.38
N LEU A 25 10.66 -11.81 8.57
CA LEU A 25 10.21 -10.47 8.92
C LEU A 25 8.75 -10.52 9.38
N ASN A 26 8.47 -9.97 10.54
CA ASN A 26 7.13 -9.87 11.10
C ASN A 26 6.52 -8.51 10.78
N ILE A 27 5.45 -8.48 9.98
CA ILE A 27 4.73 -7.24 9.68
C ILE A 27 3.77 -6.96 10.84
N VAL A 28 4.11 -5.98 11.67
CA VAL A 28 3.31 -5.62 12.86
C VAL A 28 2.24 -4.58 12.57
N GLU A 29 2.40 -3.80 11.50
CA GLU A 29 1.45 -2.75 11.12
C GLU A 29 1.54 -2.41 9.64
N ARG A 30 0.40 -2.06 9.02
CA ARG A 30 0.36 -1.36 7.73
C ARG A 30 0.07 0.12 7.95
N VAL A 31 0.98 0.97 7.50
CA VAL A 31 0.83 2.41 7.45
C VAL A 31 0.31 2.81 6.07
N ALA A 32 -0.80 3.54 6.02
CA ALA A 32 -1.35 4.05 4.76
C ALA A 32 -0.40 5.07 4.12
N ILE A 33 -0.35 5.09 2.79
CA ILE A 33 0.29 6.18 2.05
C ILE A 33 -0.83 7.08 1.55
N GLU A 34 -0.99 8.25 2.16
CA GLU A 34 -1.96 9.24 1.67
C GLU A 34 -1.45 9.86 0.38
N SER A 35 -2.29 9.83 -0.66
CA SER A 35 -1.99 10.44 -1.96
C SER A 35 -3.13 11.35 -2.36
N ILE A 36 -2.83 12.62 -2.62
CA ILE A 36 -3.82 13.56 -3.13
C ILE A 36 -4.03 13.27 -4.62
N PRO A 37 -5.26 12.94 -5.06
CA PRO A 37 -5.55 12.75 -6.47
C PRO A 37 -5.37 14.07 -7.22
N THR A 38 -4.84 13.97 -8.44
CA THR A 38 -4.77 15.08 -9.40
C THR A 38 -5.50 14.69 -10.67
N GLU A 39 -5.80 15.68 -11.51
CA GLU A 39 -6.42 15.45 -12.83
C GLU A 39 -5.63 14.46 -13.70
N HIS A 40 -4.31 14.40 -13.53
CA HIS A 40 -3.44 13.52 -14.30
C HIS A 40 -3.39 12.09 -13.78
N ASN A 41 -3.59 11.86 -12.48
CA ASN A 41 -3.39 10.54 -11.87
C ASN A 41 -4.68 9.86 -11.39
N ILE A 42 -5.81 10.56 -11.35
CA ILE A 42 -7.05 10.04 -10.77
C ILE A 42 -7.50 8.72 -11.43
N ASN A 43 -7.42 8.62 -12.75
CA ASN A 43 -7.82 7.40 -13.47
C ASN A 43 -6.88 6.22 -13.17
N TYR A 44 -5.60 6.51 -12.98
CA TYR A 44 -4.62 5.51 -12.57
C TYR A 44 -4.91 5.02 -11.14
N LEU A 45 -5.15 5.93 -10.20
CA LEU A 45 -5.45 5.60 -8.81
C LEU A 45 -6.77 4.81 -8.68
N ARG A 46 -7.82 5.18 -9.43
CA ARG A 46 -9.08 4.40 -9.50
C ARG A 46 -8.83 2.99 -10.03
N THR A 47 -8.03 2.86 -11.09
CA THR A 47 -7.64 1.55 -11.62
C THR A 47 -6.93 0.70 -10.56
N LYS A 48 -6.00 1.30 -9.80
CA LYS A 48 -5.30 0.62 -8.71
C LYS A 48 -6.26 0.14 -7.62
N ARG A 49 -7.23 0.97 -7.22
CA ARG A 49 -8.26 0.62 -6.23
C ARG A 49 -9.18 -0.49 -6.74
N GLU A 50 -9.87 -0.24 -7.84
CA GLU A 50 -11.01 -1.04 -8.29
C GLU A 50 -10.60 -2.35 -8.96
N ARG A 51 -9.49 -2.33 -9.72
CA ARG A 51 -9.06 -3.50 -10.50
C ARG A 51 -7.91 -4.26 -9.85
N MET A 52 -7.12 -3.61 -9.00
CA MET A 52 -5.94 -4.21 -8.38
C MET A 52 -6.03 -4.28 -6.85
N GLY A 53 -7.19 -3.96 -6.26
CA GLY A 53 -7.44 -4.09 -4.83
C GLY A 53 -6.57 -3.21 -3.94
N HIS A 54 -6.07 -2.08 -4.42
CA HIS A 54 -5.27 -1.18 -3.60
C HIS A 54 -6.15 -0.45 -2.57
N PHE A 55 -5.60 -0.25 -1.37
CA PHE A 55 -6.20 0.51 -0.28
C PHE A 55 -5.99 2.01 -0.51
N LEU A 56 -6.78 2.57 -1.42
CA LEU A 56 -6.81 4.01 -1.71
C LEU A 56 -8.20 4.54 -1.36
N GLU A 57 -8.23 5.47 -0.41
CA GLU A 57 -9.45 6.14 0.06
C GLU A 57 -9.52 7.57 -0.50
N ASN A 58 -10.69 8.20 -0.41
CA ASN A 58 -10.91 9.62 -0.72
C ASN A 58 -10.55 10.04 -2.17
N LEU A 59 -10.52 9.08 -3.12
CA LEU A 59 -10.23 9.40 -4.53
C LEU A 59 -11.35 10.22 -5.19
N ASP A 60 -12.55 10.17 -4.64
CA ASP A 60 -13.76 10.77 -5.21
C ASP A 60 -14.33 11.91 -4.35
N ASP A 61 -13.63 12.25 -3.26
CA ASP A 61 -13.99 13.34 -2.38
C ASP A 61 -13.64 14.67 -3.08
N LYS A 62 -14.60 15.60 -3.09
CA LYS A 62 -14.49 16.89 -3.78
C LYS A 62 -13.76 17.93 -2.94
#